data_AF-A0A945ZGU0-F1
#
_entry.id   AF-A0A945ZGU0-F1
#
_cell.length_a   1.000
_cell.length_b   1.000
_cell.length_c   1.000
_cell.angle_alpha   90.00
_cell.angle_beta   90.00
_cell.angle_gamma   90.00
#
_symmetry.space_group_name_H-M   'P 1'
#
loop_
_entity.id
_entity.type
_entity.pdbx_description
1 polymer ?
#
loop_
_entity_poly.entity_id
_entity_poly.type
_entity_poly.pdbx_seq_one_letter_code
_entity_poly.pdbx_strand_id
1 'polypeptide(L)'
;ANPARRGFSERAAINAPIQGSAADVIKRAMVRVPPALSAAGLAARMLLQVHDELIFELPEAELEETTALVRQVMEAAAEPAVQISVPLVADAGSGGSWAEAH
;
A
#
# COMPACT_ATOMS: atom_id res chain seq x y z
N ALA A 1 32.67 -23.76 -9.07
CA ALA A 1 31.42 -22.99 -8.85
C ALA A 1 30.30 -23.96 -8.47
N ASN A 2 29.48 -23.67 -7.46
CA ASN A 2 28.34 -24.53 -7.07
C ASN A 2 27.10 -24.13 -7.91
N PRO A 3 26.63 -24.97 -8.85
CA PRO A 3 25.53 -24.61 -9.76
C PRO A 3 24.22 -24.30 -9.03
N ALA A 4 23.94 -24.98 -7.92
CA ALA A 4 22.72 -24.75 -7.12
C ALA A 4 22.74 -23.37 -6.44
N ARG A 5 23.90 -22.97 -5.87
CA ARG A 5 24.06 -21.63 -5.27
C ARG A 5 23.92 -20.54 -6.32
N ARG A 6 24.54 -20.72 -7.50
CA ARG A 6 24.42 -19.77 -8.61
C ARG A 6 22.95 -19.61 -9.05
N GLY A 7 22.25 -20.71 -9.29
CA GLY A 7 20.84 -20.66 -9.72
C GLY A 7 19.92 -20.03 -8.68
N PHE A 8 20.19 -20.22 -7.38
CA PHE A 8 19.48 -19.51 -6.32
C PHE A 8 19.73 -18.00 -6.39
N SER A 9 20.99 -17.58 -6.47
CA SER A 9 21.36 -16.17 -6.56
C SER A 9 20.78 -15.48 -7.79
N GLU A 10 20.72 -16.16 -8.94
CA GLU A 10 20.09 -15.63 -10.15
C GLU A 10 18.59 -15.39 -9.95
N ARG A 11 17.85 -16.34 -9.35
CA ARG A 11 16.43 -16.14 -9.03
C ARG A 11 16.21 -15.03 -8.01
N ALA A 12 17.05 -14.96 -6.99
CA ALA A 12 16.98 -13.90 -5.98
C ALA A 12 17.23 -12.51 -6.61
N ALA A 13 18.20 -12.38 -7.51
CA ALA A 13 18.50 -11.13 -8.20
C ALA A 13 17.36 -10.66 -9.12
N ILE A 14 16.58 -11.60 -9.68
CA ILE A 14 15.38 -11.29 -10.48
C ILE A 14 14.21 -10.85 -9.57
N ASN A 15 13.97 -11.58 -8.49
CA ASN A 15 12.79 -11.36 -7.65
C ASN A 15 12.95 -10.20 -6.66
N ALA A 16 14.16 -9.94 -6.17
CA ALA A 16 14.41 -8.93 -5.15
C ALA A 16 14.04 -7.50 -5.60
N PRO A 17 14.35 -7.06 -6.84
CA PRO A 17 13.88 -5.76 -7.32
C PRO A 17 12.35 -5.68 -7.38
N ILE A 18 11.67 -6.76 -7.79
CA ILE A 18 10.21 -6.78 -7.93
C ILE A 18 9.53 -6.70 -6.57
N GLN A 19 9.89 -7.60 -5.65
CA GLN A 19 9.29 -7.64 -4.31
C GLN A 19 9.73 -6.48 -3.43
N GLY A 20 11.00 -6.07 -3.56
CA GLY A 20 11.57 -4.95 -2.82
C GLY A 20 10.92 -3.63 -3.21
N SER A 21 10.78 -3.35 -4.51
CA SER A 21 10.11 -2.13 -4.98
C SER A 21 8.64 -2.10 -4.58
N ALA A 22 7.90 -3.21 -4.68
CA ALA A 22 6.54 -3.29 -4.18
C ALA A 22 6.47 -3.01 -2.66
N ALA A 23 7.38 -3.59 -1.88
CA ALA A 23 7.47 -3.34 -0.44
C ALA A 23 7.82 -1.87 -0.11
N ASP A 24 8.63 -1.21 -0.93
CA ASP A 24 8.95 0.20 -0.75
C ASP A 24 7.76 1.11 -1.07
N VAL A 25 6.98 0.80 -2.11
CA VAL A 25 5.77 1.55 -2.48
C VAL A 25 4.73 1.49 -1.35
N ILE A 26 4.40 0.29 -0.84
CA ILE A 26 3.41 0.17 0.25
C ILE A 26 3.87 0.86 1.53
N LYS A 27 5.16 0.75 1.89
CA LYS A 27 5.70 1.46 3.07
C LYS A 27 5.64 2.97 2.93
N ARG A 28 5.85 3.50 1.71
CA ARG A 28 5.66 4.93 1.45
C ARG A 28 4.20 5.34 1.64
N ALA A 29 3.24 4.54 1.17
CA ALA A 29 1.83 4.78 1.45
C ALA A 29 1.56 4.77 2.97
N MET A 30 2.06 3.76 3.69
CA MET A 30 1.90 3.66 5.15
C MET A 30 2.41 4.89 5.91
N VAL A 31 3.52 5.48 5.48
CA VAL A 31 4.09 6.69 6.12
C VAL A 31 3.31 7.96 5.76
N ARG A 32 2.68 8.00 4.58
CA ARG A 32 2.00 9.19 4.05
C ARG A 32 0.54 9.29 4.43
N VAL A 33 -0.14 8.16 4.65
CA VAL A 33 -1.57 8.16 4.98
C VAL A 33 -1.85 8.86 6.32
N PRO A 34 -1.18 8.55 7.44
CA PRO A 34 -1.49 9.19 8.73
C PRO A 34 -1.42 10.72 8.74
N PRO A 35 -0.36 11.38 8.22
CA PRO A 35 -0.34 12.85 8.16
C PRO A 35 -1.39 13.42 7.21
N ALA A 36 -1.75 12.70 6.12
CA ALA A 36 -2.82 13.12 5.23
C ALA A 36 -4.18 13.10 5.93
N LEU A 37 -4.50 12.01 6.65
CA LEU A 37 -5.71 11.90 7.46
C LEU A 37 -5.78 13.02 8.50
N SER A 38 -4.68 13.26 9.22
CA SER A 38 -4.60 14.32 10.22
C SER A 38 -4.80 15.71 9.64
N ALA A 39 -4.31 15.98 8.42
CA ALA A 39 -4.48 17.27 7.76
C ALA A 39 -5.91 17.48 7.26
N ALA A 40 -6.61 16.41 6.89
CA ALA A 40 -8.02 16.42 6.51
C ALA A 40 -8.97 16.45 7.72
N GLY A 41 -8.46 16.22 8.95
CA GLY A 41 -9.28 16.14 10.15
C GLY A 41 -10.06 14.82 10.27
N LEU A 42 -9.65 13.78 9.55
CA LEU A 42 -10.28 12.46 9.57
C LEU A 42 -9.73 11.62 10.72
N ALA A 43 -10.61 10.87 11.38
CA ALA A 43 -10.32 10.06 12.55
C ALA A 43 -9.92 8.61 12.21
N ALA A 44 -9.87 8.25 10.91
CA ALA A 44 -9.50 6.92 10.48
C ALA A 44 -8.13 6.47 11.04
N ARG A 45 -8.06 5.21 11.44
CA ARG A 45 -6.87 4.59 12.02
C ARG A 45 -6.46 3.38 11.20
N MET A 46 -5.23 3.39 10.70
CA MET A 46 -4.62 2.21 10.07
C MET A 46 -4.38 1.13 11.13
N LEU A 47 -4.98 -0.04 10.92
CA LEU A 47 -4.93 -1.17 11.87
C LEU A 47 -3.83 -2.17 11.52
N LEU A 48 -3.79 -2.59 10.26
CA LEU A 48 -2.86 -3.60 9.78
C LEU A 48 -2.51 -3.35 8.31
N GLN A 49 -1.40 -3.96 7.91
CA GLN A 49 -0.98 -4.06 6.53
C GLN A 49 -0.75 -5.54 6.20
N VAL A 50 -1.35 -6.02 5.11
CA VAL A 50 -1.20 -7.39 4.61
C VAL A 50 -0.85 -7.31 3.14
N HIS A 51 0.41 -7.62 2.81
CA HIS A 51 0.94 -7.51 1.45
C HIS A 51 0.81 -6.09 0.85
N ASP A 52 -0.16 -5.86 -0.01
CA ASP A 52 -0.48 -4.58 -0.64
C ASP A 52 -1.74 -3.92 -0.07
N GLU A 53 -2.38 -4.56 0.91
CA GLU A 53 -3.61 -4.09 1.54
C GLU A 53 -3.33 -3.30 2.82
N LEU A 54 -4.02 -2.16 2.98
CA LEU A 54 -4.05 -1.36 4.20
C LEU A 54 -5.47 -1.37 4.78
N ILE A 55 -5.62 -1.83 6.02
CA ILE A 55 -6.93 -1.95 6.67
C ILE A 55 -7.09 -0.82 7.66
N PHE A 56 -8.26 -0.21 7.66
CA PHE A 56 -8.58 0.93 8.50
C PHE A 56 -9.84 0.67 9.33
N GLU A 57 -9.92 1.35 10.47
CA GLU A 57 -11.13 1.53 11.25
C GLU A 57 -11.41 3.03 11.35
N LEU A 58 -12.67 3.42 11.17
CA LEU A 58 -13.08 4.81 11.04
C LEU A 58 -14.57 4.98 11.38
N PRO A 59 -15.01 6.20 11.73
CA PRO A 59 -16.43 6.52 11.81
C PRO A 59 -17.12 6.33 10.45
N GLU A 60 -18.33 5.75 10.45
CA GLU A 60 -19.11 5.51 9.22
C GLU A 60 -19.36 6.80 8.43
N ALA A 61 -19.56 7.92 9.14
CA ALA A 61 -19.75 9.23 8.53
C ALA A 61 -18.54 9.74 7.71
N GLU A 62 -17.34 9.18 7.94
CA GLU A 62 -16.09 9.57 7.27
C GLU A 62 -15.71 8.60 6.13
N LEU A 63 -16.56 7.62 5.82
CA LEU A 63 -16.22 6.52 4.91
C LEU A 63 -15.79 7.00 3.52
N GLU A 64 -16.61 7.82 2.88
CA GLU A 64 -16.36 8.27 1.51
C GLU A 64 -15.10 9.15 1.42
N GLU A 65 -14.97 10.10 2.35
CA GLU A 65 -13.83 11.04 2.38
C GLU A 65 -12.51 10.33 2.70
N THR A 66 -12.51 9.43 3.69
CA THR A 66 -11.34 8.61 4.02
C THR A 66 -10.94 7.73 2.84
N THR A 67 -11.91 7.07 2.21
CA THR A 67 -11.65 6.18 1.07
C THR A 67 -11.00 6.93 -0.08
N ALA A 68 -11.56 8.09 -0.44
CA ALA A 68 -11.00 8.93 -1.51
C ALA A 68 -9.56 9.38 -1.19
N LEU A 69 -9.32 9.84 0.04
CA LEU A 69 -8.01 10.32 0.45
C LEU A 69 -6.97 9.20 0.50
N VAL A 70 -7.29 8.07 1.10
CA VAL A 70 -6.39 6.92 1.20
C VAL A 70 -6.05 6.40 -0.19
N ARG A 71 -7.04 6.26 -1.08
CA ARG A 71 -6.82 5.84 -2.47
C ARG A 71 -5.85 6.79 -3.18
N GLN A 72 -6.09 8.10 -3.10
CA GLN A 72 -5.21 9.10 -3.69
C GLN A 72 -3.77 8.98 -3.17
N VAL A 73 -3.58 8.79 -1.86
CA VAL A 73 -2.25 8.65 -1.25
C VAL A 73 -1.56 7.37 -1.71
N MET A 74 -2.29 6.25 -1.81
CA MET A 74 -1.76 4.96 -2.26
C MET A 74 -1.36 4.99 -3.73
N GLU A 75 -2.21 5.54 -4.60
CA GLU A 75 -1.93 5.65 -6.05
C GLU A 75 -0.71 6.55 -6.33
N ALA A 76 -0.49 7.59 -5.51
CA ALA A 76 0.66 8.49 -5.60
C ALA A 76 1.89 8.02 -4.78
N ALA A 77 1.85 6.85 -4.15
CA ALA A 77 2.85 6.44 -3.17
C ALA A 77 4.27 6.32 -3.75
N ALA A 78 4.40 5.94 -5.02
CA ALA A 78 5.70 5.81 -5.68
C ALA A 78 6.40 7.17 -5.91
N GLU A 79 5.63 8.23 -6.15
CA GLU A 79 6.17 9.55 -6.50
C GLU A 79 6.72 10.30 -5.28
N PRO A 80 7.75 11.16 -5.43
CA PRO A 80 8.53 11.42 -6.64
C PRO A 80 9.72 10.45 -6.81
N ALA A 81 9.84 9.40 -5.98
CA ALA A 81 11.06 8.58 -5.99
C ALA A 81 11.13 7.67 -7.20
N VAL A 82 9.98 7.16 -7.65
CA VAL A 82 9.87 6.37 -8.87
C VAL A 82 8.64 6.85 -9.62
N GLN A 83 8.85 7.25 -10.87
CA GLN A 83 7.77 7.45 -11.82
C GLN A 83 7.49 6.14 -12.52
N ILE A 84 6.32 5.56 -12.29
CA ILE A 84 5.92 4.28 -12.88
C ILE A 84 5.21 4.58 -14.21
N SER A 85 5.58 3.88 -15.28
CA SER A 85 4.98 4.08 -16.61
C SER A 85 3.52 3.64 -16.69
N VAL A 86 3.11 2.74 -15.80
CA VAL A 86 1.73 2.29 -15.63
C VAL A 86 1.22 2.86 -14.29
N PRO A 87 0.10 3.60 -14.28
CA PRO A 87 -0.46 4.13 -13.04
C PRO A 87 -0.78 3.02 -12.03
N LEU A 88 -0.52 3.28 -10.75
CA LEU A 88 -1.02 2.44 -9.68
C LEU A 88 -2.51 2.73 -9.49
N VAL A 89 -3.30 1.68 -9.28
CA VAL A 89 -4.72 1.76 -8.97
C VAL A 89 -4.91 1.08 -7.63
N ALA A 90 -5.59 1.75 -6.69
CA ALA A 90 -5.94 1.15 -5.41
C ALA A 90 -7.45 0.94 -5.35
N ASP A 91 -7.84 -0.32 -5.15
CA ASP A 91 -9.23 -0.69 -4.90
C ASP A 91 -9.57 -0.47 -3.42
N ALA A 92 -10.84 -0.21 -3.14
CA ALA A 92 -11.34 -0.03 -1.79
C ALA A 92 -12.68 -0.73 -1.60
N GLY A 93 -12.78 -1.51 -0.53
CA GLY A 93 -14.01 -2.07 -0.02
C GLY A 93 -14.23 -1.71 1.44
N SER A 94 -15.47 -1.87 1.91
CA SER A 94 -15.88 -1.49 3.26
C SER A 94 -16.94 -2.46 3.77
N GLY A 95 -16.87 -2.81 5.04
CA GLY A 95 -17.81 -3.76 5.66
C GLY A 95 -17.66 -3.78 7.18
N GLY A 96 -18.59 -4.45 7.87
CA GLY A 96 -18.55 -4.62 9.32
C GLY A 96 -17.49 -5.64 9.77
N SER A 97 -16.93 -6.39 8.83
CA SER A 97 -15.80 -7.29 9.03
C SER A 97 -14.80 -7.17 7.88
N TRP A 98 -13.56 -7.60 8.13
CA TRP A 98 -12.53 -7.60 7.09
C TRP A 98 -12.93 -8.46 5.88
N ALA A 99 -13.63 -9.57 6.10
CA ALA A 99 -14.13 -10.44 5.03
C ALA A 99 -15.22 -9.79 4.16
N GLU A 100 -15.98 -8.84 4.70
CA GLU A 100 -16.99 -8.07 3.93
C GLU A 100 -16.37 -6.91 3.16
N ALA A 101 -15.22 -6.40 3.62
CA ALA A 101 -14.51 -5.29 3.01
C ALA A 101 -13.57 -5.71 1.86
N HIS A 102 -13.39 -7.01 1.65
CA HIS A 102 -12.54 -7.60 0.61
C HIS A 102 -13.37 -8.01 -0.62
#